data_AF-A0A533UIN4-F1
#
_entry.id   AF-A0A533UIN4-F1
#
_cell.length_a   1.000
_cell.length_b   1.000
_cell.length_c   1.000
_cell.angle_alpha   90.00
_cell.angle_beta   90.00
_cell.angle_gamma   90.00
#
_symmetry.space_group_name_H-M   'P 1'
#
loop_
_entity.id
_entity.type
_entity.pdbx_description
1 polymer ?
#
loop_
_entity_poly.entity_id
_entity_poly.type
_entity_poly.pdbx_seq_one_letter_code
_entity_poly.pdbx_strand_id
1 'polypeptide(L)'
;MIEKEQNFFEYVYDLFYKFSQTKPEDIGLILSRKTQYPIIKFIPEPEMTIPLPRRQGEKYIFEGMVFENSENGRKNLWCLFLATLYHLAAHAGKSVYSIYNQWRQNRTDDFCWRIIDFIEDTIGEKYILSADPEVWKNIENINSKLLHLQKIQIETRKKDLKNKPKSYPLDDVEAKIESIKKEIIKKSGGEGHKENILSIADYLYKNRELLPKTILPYCEHHEYEQKLKFMNMNKN
;
A
#
# COMPACT_ATOMS: atom_id res chain seq x y z
N MET A 1 24.46 31.55 10.37
CA MET A 1 24.32 30.60 9.24
C MET A 1 22.89 30.69 8.77
N ILE A 2 22.65 31.01 7.50
CA ILE A 2 21.31 30.98 6.91
C ILE A 2 21.04 29.50 6.63
N GLU A 3 20.09 28.88 7.34
CA GLU A 3 19.60 27.56 6.95
C GLU A 3 19.09 27.66 5.51
N LYS A 4 19.74 26.92 4.61
CA LYS A 4 19.30 26.83 3.23
C LYS A 4 17.95 26.12 3.25
N GLU A 5 16.87 26.80 2.83
CA GLU A 5 15.55 26.17 2.72
C GLU A 5 15.68 24.94 1.81
N GLN A 6 15.40 23.77 2.37
CA GLN A 6 15.38 22.51 1.67
C GLN A 6 14.24 22.54 0.65
N ASN A 7 14.54 22.25 -0.61
CA ASN A 7 13.47 22.18 -1.62
C ASN A 7 12.64 20.90 -1.44
N PHE A 8 11.43 20.87 -2.02
CA PHE A 8 10.51 19.74 -1.88
C PHE A 8 11.14 18.38 -2.26
N PHE A 9 11.95 18.33 -3.32
CA PHE A 9 12.57 17.08 -3.74
C PHE A 9 13.65 16.63 -2.75
N GLU A 10 14.49 17.54 -2.28
CA GLU A 10 15.47 17.25 -1.23
C GLU A 10 14.79 16.72 0.03
N TYR A 11 13.69 17.35 0.46
CA TYR A 11 12.90 16.89 1.62
C TYR A 11 12.39 15.46 1.43
N VAL A 12 11.81 15.16 0.27
CA VAL A 12 11.26 13.83 0.00
C VAL A 12 12.34 12.76 -0.04
N TYR A 13 13.45 13.03 -0.73
CA TYR A 13 14.57 12.09 -0.82
C TYR A 13 15.18 11.85 0.56
N ASP A 14 15.49 12.91 1.31
CA ASP A 14 16.11 12.81 2.62
C ASP A 14 15.20 12.05 3.59
N LEU A 15 13.90 12.34 3.60
CA LEU A 15 12.95 11.62 4.44
C LEU A 15 12.86 10.14 4.05
N PHE A 16 12.76 9.82 2.76
CA PHE A 16 12.66 8.45 2.27
C PHE A 16 13.87 7.61 2.67
N TYR A 17 15.10 8.05 2.36
CA TYR A 17 16.31 7.27 2.62
C TYR A 17 16.64 7.20 4.11
N LYS A 18 16.41 8.30 4.86
CA LYS A 18 16.60 8.30 6.31
C LYS A 18 15.63 7.34 7.00
N PHE A 19 14.36 7.35 6.61
CA PHE A 19 13.35 6.51 7.24
C PHE A 19 13.50 5.03 6.85
N SER A 20 13.79 4.74 5.58
CA SER A 20 14.00 3.37 5.10
C SER A 20 15.32 2.76 5.57
N GLN A 21 16.30 3.59 5.94
CA GLN A 21 17.69 3.18 6.22
C GLN A 21 18.35 2.52 4.99
N THR A 22 17.96 2.94 3.80
CA THR A 22 18.54 2.51 2.52
C THR A 22 19.32 3.65 1.87
N LYS A 23 20.08 3.36 0.82
CA LYS A 23 20.78 4.38 0.04
C LYS A 23 20.21 4.47 -1.39
N PRO A 24 20.39 5.62 -2.07
CA PRO A 24 20.00 5.77 -3.47
C PRO A 24 20.59 4.73 -4.42
N GLU A 25 21.75 4.14 -4.07
CA GLU A 25 22.37 3.07 -4.85
C GLU A 25 21.65 1.72 -4.70
N ASP A 26 20.93 1.50 -3.60
CA ASP A 26 20.25 0.25 -3.29
C ASP A 26 18.83 0.22 -3.89
N ILE A 27 18.16 1.38 -3.90
CA ILE A 27 16.80 1.52 -4.39
C ILE A 27 16.56 2.92 -4.96
N GLY A 28 16.10 2.97 -6.21
CA GLY A 28 15.74 4.22 -6.86
C GLY A 28 14.41 4.77 -6.35
N LEU A 29 14.35 6.08 -6.09
CA LEU A 29 13.10 6.79 -5.83
C LEU A 29 12.76 7.70 -7.02
N ILE A 30 11.52 7.60 -7.52
CA ILE A 30 11.00 8.42 -8.61
C ILE A 30 9.72 9.13 -8.17
N LEU A 31 9.62 10.43 -8.47
CA LEU A 31 8.37 11.18 -8.33
C LEU A 31 7.74 11.37 -9.72
N SER A 32 6.51 10.92 -9.92
CA SER A 32 5.91 10.84 -11.26
C SER A 32 4.51 11.44 -11.34
N ARG A 33 4.27 12.32 -12.31
CA ARG A 33 2.91 12.77 -12.67
C ARG A 33 2.19 11.80 -13.61
N LYS A 34 2.87 10.77 -14.11
CA LYS A 34 2.32 9.85 -15.11
C LYS A 34 1.56 8.70 -14.46
N THR A 35 2.01 8.28 -13.28
CA THR A 35 1.41 7.17 -12.52
C THR A 35 0.26 7.69 -11.66
N GLN A 36 -0.77 6.86 -11.49
CA GLN A 36 -1.91 7.22 -10.64
C GLN A 36 -1.73 6.74 -9.21
N TYR A 37 -1.13 5.56 -9.04
CA TYR A 37 -0.90 4.91 -7.75
C TYR A 37 0.61 4.70 -7.54
N PRO A 38 1.02 4.45 -6.29
CA PRO A 38 2.37 4.00 -5.96
C PRO A 38 2.74 2.72 -6.70
N ILE A 39 4.02 2.62 -7.05
CA ILE A 39 4.57 1.46 -7.76
C ILE A 39 5.82 1.02 -7.02
N ILE A 40 5.94 -0.28 -6.80
CA ILE A 40 7.21 -0.90 -6.45
C ILE A 40 7.65 -1.90 -7.52
N LYS A 41 8.89 -1.77 -7.97
CA LYS A 41 9.58 -2.74 -8.82
C LYS A 41 10.81 -3.20 -8.06
N PHE A 42 11.00 -4.51 -7.92
CA PHE A 42 12.18 -5.06 -7.21
C PHE A 42 13.24 -5.66 -8.13
N ILE A 43 12.95 -5.81 -9.42
CA ILE A 43 13.82 -6.50 -10.38
C ILE A 43 13.70 -5.79 -11.74
N PRO A 44 14.80 -5.56 -12.48
CA PRO A 44 16.20 -5.92 -12.15
C PRO A 44 16.88 -4.96 -11.16
N GLU A 45 16.45 -3.70 -11.12
CA GLU A 45 16.93 -2.69 -10.18
C GLU A 45 15.73 -2.24 -9.32
N PRO A 46 15.81 -2.32 -7.98
CA PRO A 46 14.74 -1.86 -7.12
C PRO A 46 14.42 -0.39 -7.37
N GLU A 47 13.17 -0.09 -7.67
CA GLU A 47 12.67 1.25 -7.97
C GLU A 47 11.28 1.43 -7.35
N MET A 48 11.10 2.55 -6.67
CA MET A 48 9.83 2.99 -6.11
C MET A 48 9.39 4.27 -6.78
N THR A 49 8.12 4.31 -7.19
CA THR A 49 7.52 5.50 -7.78
C THR A 49 6.42 6.04 -6.88
N ILE A 50 6.59 7.26 -6.40
CA ILE A 50 5.53 8.03 -5.73
C ILE A 50 4.80 8.86 -6.79
N PRO A 51 3.47 8.73 -6.93
CA PRO A 51 2.71 9.60 -7.80
C PRO A 51 2.78 11.06 -7.31
N LEU A 52 2.65 12.01 -8.21
CA LEU A 52 2.52 13.43 -7.89
C LEU A 52 1.08 13.89 -8.14
N PRO A 53 0.51 14.71 -7.26
CA PRO A 53 -0.81 15.29 -7.47
C PRO A 53 -0.91 16.01 -8.82
N ARG A 54 -2.03 15.81 -9.52
CA ARG A 54 -2.33 16.44 -10.81
C ARG A 54 -3.47 17.42 -10.65
N ARG A 55 -3.33 18.62 -11.20
CA ARG A 55 -4.44 19.59 -11.24
C ARG A 55 -5.39 19.24 -12.38
N GLN A 56 -6.68 19.18 -12.09
CA GLN A 56 -7.76 19.06 -13.08
C GLN A 56 -8.81 20.14 -12.79
N GLY A 57 -8.81 21.21 -13.60
CA GLY A 57 -9.60 22.41 -13.35
C GLY A 57 -9.19 23.10 -12.04
N GLU A 58 -10.16 23.27 -11.14
CA GLU A 58 -9.96 23.86 -9.81
C GLU A 58 -9.61 22.85 -8.72
N LYS A 59 -9.51 21.56 -9.06
CA LYS A 59 -9.26 20.48 -8.10
C LYS A 59 -7.93 19.79 -8.35
N TYR A 60 -7.48 19.02 -7.36
CA TYR A 60 -6.36 18.10 -7.48
C TYR A 60 -6.84 16.66 -7.49
N ILE A 61 -6.17 15.82 -8.28
CA ILE A 61 -6.35 14.38 -8.31
C ILE A 61 -5.06 13.73 -7.87
N PHE A 62 -5.17 12.81 -6.93
CA PHE A 62 -4.05 12.08 -6.39
C PHE A 62 -4.54 10.71 -5.91
N GLU A 63 -3.92 9.62 -6.38
CA GLU A 63 -4.22 8.24 -5.95
C GLU A 63 -5.69 7.84 -6.06
N GLY A 64 -6.33 8.27 -7.14
CA GLY A 64 -7.75 8.03 -7.39
C GLY A 64 -8.71 8.85 -6.53
N MET A 65 -8.20 9.76 -5.71
CA MET A 65 -8.97 10.70 -4.90
C MET A 65 -9.01 12.10 -5.51
N VAL A 66 -10.06 12.84 -5.19
CA VAL A 66 -10.26 14.25 -5.60
C VAL A 66 -10.16 15.15 -4.38
N PHE A 67 -9.36 16.21 -4.49
CA PHE A 67 -9.10 17.18 -3.44
C PHE A 67 -9.46 18.58 -3.93
N GLU A 68 -10.17 19.34 -3.11
CA GLU A 68 -10.44 20.76 -3.37
C GLU A 68 -9.14 21.58 -3.28
N ASN A 69 -9.00 22.63 -4.09
CA ASN A 69 -7.90 23.60 -3.96
C ASN A 69 -8.17 24.63 -2.84
N SER A 70 -8.62 24.15 -1.69
CA SER A 70 -8.74 24.90 -0.45
C SER A 70 -7.57 24.57 0.48
N GLU A 71 -7.36 25.35 1.53
CA GLU A 71 -6.33 25.05 2.54
C GLU A 71 -6.47 23.64 3.13
N ASN A 72 -7.69 23.28 3.56
CA ASN A 72 -7.96 21.95 4.10
C ASN A 72 -7.78 20.85 3.06
N GLY A 73 -8.18 21.09 1.81
CA GLY A 73 -7.99 20.13 0.71
C GLY A 73 -6.50 19.87 0.43
N ARG A 74 -5.68 20.93 0.40
CA ARG A 74 -4.21 20.81 0.26
C ARG A 74 -3.55 20.13 1.47
N LYS A 75 -4.04 20.37 2.69
CA LYS A 75 -3.57 19.67 3.89
C LYS A 75 -3.86 18.17 3.82
N ASN A 76 -5.08 17.78 3.42
CA ASN A 76 -5.43 16.36 3.27
C ASN A 76 -4.62 15.69 2.15
N LEU A 77 -4.39 16.40 1.05
CA LEU A 77 -3.51 15.95 -0.03
C LEU A 77 -2.09 15.68 0.47
N TRP A 78 -1.56 16.61 1.27
CA TRP A 78 -0.24 16.46 1.89
C TRP A 78 -0.17 15.27 2.85
N CYS A 79 -1.19 15.07 3.67
CA CYS A 79 -1.25 13.91 4.57
C CYS A 79 -1.24 12.59 3.80
N LEU A 80 -1.98 12.48 2.70
CA LEU A 80 -1.96 11.26 1.87
C LEU A 80 -0.61 11.06 1.19
N PHE A 81 0.01 12.13 0.70
CA PHE A 81 1.35 12.07 0.12
C PHE A 81 2.39 11.57 1.14
N LEU A 82 2.35 12.08 2.37
CA LEU A 82 3.22 11.60 3.44
C LEU A 82 2.96 10.13 3.80
N ALA A 83 1.69 9.70 3.86
CA ALA A 83 1.36 8.30 4.09
C ALA A 83 2.00 7.39 3.03
N THR A 84 1.94 7.80 1.76
CA THR A 84 2.59 7.11 0.64
C THR A 84 4.10 7.06 0.78
N LEU A 85 4.72 8.20 1.15
CA LEU A 85 6.15 8.30 1.33
C LEU A 85 6.66 7.36 2.42
N TYR A 86 5.97 7.31 3.57
CA TYR A 86 6.32 6.40 4.66
C TYR A 86 6.03 4.94 4.35
N HIS A 87 4.93 4.66 3.63
CA HIS A 87 4.58 3.32 3.14
C HIS A 87 5.71 2.77 2.25
N LEU A 88 6.07 3.49 1.18
CA LEU A 88 7.16 3.08 0.29
C LEU A 88 8.51 3.00 1.01
N ALA A 89 8.83 3.96 1.88
CA ALA A 89 10.07 3.91 2.65
C ALA A 89 10.13 2.70 3.59
N ALA A 90 9.00 2.27 4.15
CA ALA A 90 8.94 1.05 4.95
C ALA A 90 9.21 -0.20 4.10
N HIS A 91 8.60 -0.31 2.92
CA HIS A 91 8.89 -1.39 1.99
C HIS A 91 10.36 -1.42 1.57
N ALA A 92 10.95 -0.26 1.31
CA ALA A 92 12.35 -0.15 0.88
C ALA A 92 13.30 -0.75 1.92
N GLY A 93 13.01 -0.51 3.20
CA GLY A 93 13.87 -0.95 4.30
C GLY A 93 13.58 -2.35 4.85
N LYS A 94 12.45 -2.97 4.50
CA LYS A 94 11.96 -4.17 5.19
C LYS A 94 11.44 -5.28 4.30
N SER A 95 10.98 -4.97 3.09
CA SER A 95 10.32 -5.99 2.28
C SER A 95 11.29 -6.89 1.54
N VAL A 96 10.92 -8.16 1.38
CA VAL A 96 11.77 -9.19 0.75
C VAL A 96 10.96 -9.97 -0.28
N TYR A 97 10.56 -9.28 -1.35
CA TYR A 97 9.70 -9.84 -2.39
C TYR A 97 10.30 -11.06 -3.12
N SER A 98 11.62 -11.22 -3.09
CA SER A 98 12.31 -12.37 -3.69
C SER A 98 11.90 -13.72 -3.08
N ILE A 99 11.41 -13.73 -1.83
CA ILE A 99 10.90 -14.92 -1.14
C ILE A 99 9.76 -15.57 -1.95
N TYR A 100 8.94 -14.78 -2.63
CA TYR A 100 7.73 -15.25 -3.30
C TYR A 100 7.94 -15.72 -4.74
N ASN A 101 9.13 -15.51 -5.32
CA ASN A 101 9.39 -15.77 -6.74
C ASN A 101 9.02 -17.20 -7.17
N GLN A 102 9.46 -18.21 -6.41
CA GLN A 102 9.11 -19.61 -6.69
C GLN A 102 7.67 -19.93 -6.27
N TRP A 103 7.20 -19.34 -5.17
CA TRP A 103 5.86 -19.57 -4.65
C TRP A 103 4.76 -19.16 -5.66
N ARG A 104 4.99 -18.14 -6.46
CA ARG A 104 4.00 -17.64 -7.44
C ARG A 104 3.84 -18.49 -8.71
N GLN A 105 4.85 -19.27 -9.11
CA GLN A 105 4.94 -19.84 -10.46
C GLN A 105 3.75 -20.73 -10.88
N ASN A 106 3.04 -21.34 -9.94
CA ASN A 106 1.92 -22.25 -10.20
C ASN A 106 0.59 -21.77 -9.60
N ARG A 107 0.45 -20.45 -9.37
CA ARG A 107 -0.71 -19.85 -8.69
C ARG A 107 -1.30 -18.70 -9.50
N THR A 108 -2.55 -18.34 -9.22
CA THR A 108 -3.23 -17.22 -9.90
C THR A 108 -2.61 -15.89 -9.49
N ASP A 109 -2.11 -15.12 -10.46
CA ASP A 109 -1.22 -13.98 -10.18
C ASP A 109 -1.90 -12.86 -9.35
N ASP A 110 -3.14 -12.49 -9.67
CA ASP A 110 -3.91 -11.48 -8.91
C ASP A 110 -4.00 -11.83 -7.41
N PHE A 111 -4.29 -13.09 -7.08
CA PHE A 111 -4.39 -13.53 -5.69
C PHE A 111 -3.03 -13.62 -5.02
N CYS A 112 -1.98 -13.99 -5.76
CA CYS A 112 -0.63 -13.98 -5.23
C CYS A 112 -0.22 -12.57 -4.79
N TRP A 113 -0.44 -11.55 -5.63
CA TRP A 113 -0.10 -10.18 -5.25
C TRP A 113 -0.89 -9.67 -4.07
N ARG A 114 -2.21 -9.92 -4.01
CA ARG A 114 -2.99 -9.53 -2.82
C ARG A 114 -2.48 -10.16 -1.53
N ILE A 115 -1.97 -11.38 -1.58
CA ILE A 115 -1.40 -12.06 -0.42
C ILE A 115 -0.05 -11.47 -0.05
N ILE A 116 0.78 -11.22 -1.06
CA ILE A 116 2.11 -10.62 -0.89
C ILE A 116 1.98 -9.22 -0.32
N ASP A 117 1.17 -8.37 -0.94
CA ASP A 117 0.88 -7.01 -0.48
C ASP A 117 0.35 -7.05 0.96
N PHE A 118 -0.63 -7.91 1.27
CA PHE A 118 -1.12 -8.02 2.65
C PHE A 118 -0.03 -8.39 3.67
N ILE A 119 0.88 -9.31 3.33
CA ILE A 119 1.97 -9.72 4.22
C ILE A 119 3.01 -8.61 4.35
N GLU A 120 3.47 -8.06 3.23
CA GLU A 120 4.51 -7.03 3.18
C GLU A 120 4.03 -5.71 3.79
N ASP A 121 2.78 -5.31 3.53
CA ASP A 121 2.14 -4.16 4.17
C ASP A 121 2.10 -4.36 5.69
N THR A 122 1.73 -5.55 6.18
CA THR A 122 1.71 -5.82 7.62
C THR A 122 3.09 -5.66 8.26
N ILE A 123 4.15 -6.08 7.55
CA ILE A 123 5.54 -5.91 8.00
C ILE A 123 5.93 -4.42 7.97
N GLY A 124 5.59 -3.70 6.90
CA GLY A 124 5.82 -2.27 6.73
C GLY A 124 5.10 -1.43 7.78
N GLU A 125 3.81 -1.66 8.00
CA GLU A 125 2.98 -1.04 9.04
C GLU A 125 3.63 -1.21 10.42
N LYS A 126 4.08 -2.44 10.74
CA LYS A 126 4.76 -2.74 11.99
C LYS A 126 6.07 -1.96 12.13
N TYR A 127 6.83 -1.83 11.04
CA TYR A 127 8.05 -1.03 11.01
C TYR A 127 7.75 0.45 11.26
N ILE A 128 6.76 1.03 10.58
CA ILE A 128 6.38 2.43 10.77
C ILE A 128 5.98 2.69 12.21
N LEU A 129 5.11 1.86 12.78
CA LEU A 129 4.71 1.96 14.19
C LEU A 129 5.90 1.90 15.15
N SER A 130 6.92 1.10 14.84
CA SER A 130 8.11 0.97 15.69
C SER A 130 9.12 2.10 15.49
N ALA A 131 9.25 2.64 14.28
CA ALA A 131 10.19 3.70 13.94
C ALA A 131 9.67 5.10 14.33
N ASP A 132 8.39 5.35 14.08
CA ASP A 132 7.71 6.62 14.38
C ASP A 132 6.21 6.39 14.69
N PRO A 133 5.84 6.20 15.97
CA PRO A 133 4.46 5.98 16.38
C PRO A 133 3.51 7.15 16.06
N GLU A 134 4.02 8.38 15.98
CA GLU A 134 3.19 9.56 15.67
C GLU A 134 2.80 9.57 14.20
N VAL A 135 3.75 9.28 13.32
CA VAL A 135 3.50 9.06 11.89
C VAL A 135 2.48 7.93 11.71
N TRP A 136 2.66 6.80 12.40
CA TRP A 136 1.69 5.70 12.33
C TRP A 136 0.29 6.13 12.73
N LYS A 137 0.14 6.84 13.86
CA LYS A 137 -1.15 7.35 14.32
C LYS A 137 -1.81 8.26 13.26
N ASN A 138 -1.02 9.05 12.54
CA ASN A 138 -1.53 9.88 11.45
C ASN A 138 -2.02 9.05 10.26
N ILE A 139 -1.28 8.01 9.87
CA ILE A 139 -1.68 7.07 8.81
C ILE A 139 -2.95 6.30 9.23
N GLU A 140 -3.02 5.80 10.46
CA GLU A 140 -4.20 5.11 11.01
C GLU A 140 -5.45 5.99 11.00
N ASN A 141 -5.31 7.28 11.29
CA ASN A 141 -6.40 8.25 11.20
C ASN A 141 -6.88 8.44 9.74
N ILE A 142 -5.96 8.42 8.77
CA ILE A 142 -6.31 8.45 7.34
C ILE A 142 -7.07 7.17 6.98
N ASN A 143 -6.55 6.01 7.37
CA ASN A 143 -7.16 4.69 7.13
C ASN A 143 -8.59 4.64 7.64
N SER A 144 -8.79 5.02 8.89
CA SER A 144 -10.10 5.00 9.55
C SER A 144 -11.12 5.87 8.81
N LYS A 145 -10.73 7.07 8.37
CA LYS A 145 -11.60 7.97 7.60
C LYS A 145 -11.93 7.39 6.22
N LEU A 146 -10.94 6.88 5.50
CA LEU A 146 -11.13 6.32 4.16
C LEU A 146 -12.00 5.06 4.20
N LEU A 147 -11.74 4.15 5.13
CA LEU A 147 -12.54 2.94 5.32
C LEU A 147 -13.98 3.27 5.70
N HIS A 148 -14.19 4.27 6.55
CA HIS A 148 -15.54 4.74 6.89
C HIS A 148 -16.29 5.27 5.66
N LEU A 149 -15.65 6.12 4.85
CA LEU A 149 -16.24 6.64 3.61
C LEU A 149 -16.58 5.52 2.61
N GLN A 150 -15.72 4.51 2.48
CA GLN A 150 -15.98 3.36 1.63
C GLN A 150 -17.13 2.49 2.15
N LYS A 151 -17.22 2.24 3.47
CA LYS A 151 -18.34 1.53 4.09
C LYS A 151 -19.67 2.21 3.75
N ILE A 152 -19.74 3.53 3.90
CA ILE A 152 -20.93 4.33 3.50
C ILE A 152 -21.26 4.14 2.01
N GLN A 153 -20.28 4.27 1.12
CA GLN A 153 -20.51 4.10 -0.33
C GLN A 153 -21.03 2.71 -0.69
N ILE A 154 -20.50 1.66 -0.06
CA ILE A 154 -20.93 0.28 -0.26
C ILE A 154 -22.37 0.09 0.25
N GLU A 155 -22.71 0.64 1.41
CA GLU A 155 -24.06 0.58 1.96
C GLU A 155 -25.08 1.30 1.09
N THR A 156 -24.75 2.48 0.57
CA THR A 156 -25.59 3.21 -0.39
C THR A 156 -25.81 2.36 -1.65
N ARG A 157 -24.74 1.81 -2.25
CA ARG A 157 -24.85 0.94 -3.43
C ARG A 157 -25.64 -0.35 -3.17
N LYS A 158 -25.58 -0.90 -1.95
CA LYS A 158 -26.38 -2.08 -1.55
C LYS A 158 -27.87 -1.76 -1.40
N LYS A 159 -28.22 -0.55 -0.92
CA LYS A 159 -29.60 -0.06 -0.90
C LYS A 159 -30.16 0.10 -2.30
N ASP A 160 -29.30 0.45 -3.26
CA ASP A 160 -29.66 0.56 -4.68
C ASP A 160 -29.76 -0.80 -5.40
N LEU A 161 -29.06 -1.83 -4.90
CA LEU A 161 -29.06 -3.19 -5.44
C LEU A 161 -29.85 -4.15 -4.52
N LYS A 162 -31.18 -4.13 -4.62
CA LYS A 162 -32.04 -5.15 -4.01
C LYS A 162 -31.65 -6.53 -4.58
N ASN A 163 -31.26 -7.45 -3.70
CA ASN A 163 -30.97 -8.88 -3.92
C ASN A 163 -29.48 -9.25 -4.09
N LYS A 164 -28.77 -9.49 -2.96
CA LYS A 164 -27.68 -10.48 -2.88
C LYS A 164 -27.64 -11.18 -1.52
N PRO A 165 -27.16 -12.44 -1.47
CA PRO A 165 -27.36 -13.34 -0.34
C PRO A 165 -26.46 -13.02 0.86
N LYS A 166 -26.87 -13.55 2.02
CA LYS A 166 -26.30 -13.37 3.37
C LYS A 166 -24.77 -13.47 3.37
N SER A 167 -24.11 -12.44 3.90
CA SER A 167 -22.68 -12.46 4.21
C SER A 167 -22.41 -13.21 5.52
N TYR A 168 -21.24 -13.82 5.61
CA TYR A 168 -20.66 -14.27 6.89
C TYR A 168 -20.70 -13.14 7.95
N PRO A 169 -20.76 -13.48 9.25
CA PRO A 169 -20.63 -12.47 10.31
C PRO A 169 -19.31 -11.72 10.13
N LEU A 170 -19.38 -10.40 9.90
CA LEU A 170 -18.21 -9.57 9.58
C LEU A 170 -17.19 -9.57 10.74
N ASP A 171 -17.66 -9.68 11.97
CA ASP A 171 -16.85 -9.60 13.19
C ASP A 171 -15.87 -10.78 13.35
N ASP A 172 -16.24 -11.98 12.89
CA ASP A 172 -15.37 -13.17 12.94
C ASP A 172 -14.22 -13.07 11.91
N VAL A 173 -14.47 -12.42 10.77
CA VAL A 173 -13.46 -12.22 9.73
C VAL A 173 -12.44 -11.14 10.15
N GLU A 174 -12.90 -10.02 10.73
CA GLU A 174 -12.01 -8.96 11.22
C GLU A 174 -11.07 -9.47 12.33
N ALA A 175 -11.59 -10.26 13.28
CA ALA A 175 -10.77 -10.86 14.34
C ALA A 175 -9.73 -11.85 13.79
N LYS A 176 -10.09 -12.65 12.78
CA LYS A 176 -9.16 -13.56 12.09
C LYS A 176 -8.07 -12.81 11.34
N ILE A 177 -8.42 -11.74 10.62
CA ILE A 177 -7.45 -10.88 9.93
C ILE A 177 -6.43 -10.33 10.93
N GLU A 178 -6.90 -9.81 12.06
CA GLU A 178 -6.03 -9.28 13.11
C GLU A 178 -5.12 -10.36 13.73
N SER A 179 -5.65 -11.57 13.92
CA SER A 179 -4.84 -12.72 14.35
C SER A 179 -3.75 -13.07 13.35
N ILE A 180 -4.05 -13.03 12.05
CA ILE A 180 -3.07 -13.31 10.99
C ILE A 180 -2.00 -12.21 10.96
N LYS A 181 -2.38 -10.92 11.09
CA LYS A 181 -1.42 -9.82 11.18
C LYS A 181 -0.42 -10.02 12.32
N LYS A 182 -0.92 -10.40 13.51
CA LYS A 182 -0.07 -10.74 14.67
C LYS A 182 0.86 -11.92 14.38
N GLU A 183 0.38 -12.94 13.68
CA GLU A 183 1.18 -14.09 13.29
C GLU A 183 2.29 -13.70 12.30
N ILE A 184 2.00 -12.89 11.29
CA ILE A 184 2.98 -12.33 10.35
C ILE A 184 4.08 -11.61 11.12
N ILE A 185 3.71 -10.68 12.01
CA ILE A 185 4.68 -9.91 12.81
C ILE A 185 5.58 -10.84 13.62
N LYS A 186 5.00 -11.84 14.30
CA LYS A 186 5.76 -12.81 15.11
C LYS A 186 6.74 -13.63 14.28
N LYS A 187 6.39 -13.94 13.03
CA LYS A 187 7.12 -14.86 12.14
C LYS A 187 8.01 -14.18 11.10
N SER A 188 7.93 -12.86 10.97
CA SER A 188 8.64 -12.05 9.97
C SER A 188 10.13 -11.83 10.24
N GLY A 189 10.68 -12.33 11.35
CA GLY A 189 12.10 -12.20 11.70
C GLY A 189 12.70 -13.50 12.26
N GLY A 190 14.02 -13.65 12.11
CA GLY A 190 14.78 -14.77 12.66
C GLY A 190 15.03 -15.94 11.69
N GLU A 191 15.52 -17.05 12.25
CA GLU A 191 15.79 -18.28 11.51
C GLU A 191 14.48 -18.92 11.00
N GLY A 192 14.46 -19.35 9.75
CA GLY A 192 13.26 -19.91 9.11
C GLY A 192 12.18 -18.90 8.71
N HIS A 193 12.49 -17.59 8.70
CA HIS A 193 11.53 -16.54 8.33
C HIS A 193 10.90 -16.79 6.94
N LYS A 194 11.69 -17.26 5.97
CA LYS A 194 11.22 -17.53 4.60
C LYS A 194 10.13 -18.60 4.61
N GLU A 195 10.39 -19.75 5.23
CA GLU A 195 9.48 -20.88 5.32
C GLU A 195 8.21 -20.49 6.09
N ASN A 196 8.35 -19.71 7.16
CA ASN A 196 7.24 -19.21 7.94
C ASN A 196 6.33 -18.28 7.14
N ILE A 197 6.90 -17.31 6.42
CA ILE A 197 6.15 -16.39 5.56
C ILE A 197 5.44 -17.13 4.43
N LEU A 198 6.11 -18.10 3.79
CA LEU A 198 5.50 -18.92 2.74
C LEU A 198 4.38 -19.81 3.28
N SER A 199 4.48 -20.32 4.52
CA SER A 199 3.39 -21.05 5.17
C SER A 199 2.16 -20.17 5.41
N ILE A 200 2.35 -18.90 5.78
CA ILE A 200 1.23 -17.94 5.92
C ILE A 200 0.63 -17.65 4.54
N ALA A 201 1.47 -17.44 3.52
CA ALA A 201 1.02 -17.20 2.16
C ALA A 201 0.17 -18.38 1.63
N ASP A 202 0.59 -19.62 1.89
CA ASP A 202 -0.18 -20.83 1.55
C ASP A 202 -1.52 -20.92 2.28
N TYR A 203 -1.55 -20.55 3.57
CA TYR A 203 -2.79 -20.50 4.33
C TYR A 203 -3.76 -19.46 3.73
N LEU A 204 -3.29 -18.24 3.45
CA LEU A 204 -4.10 -17.18 2.84
C LEU A 204 -4.57 -17.55 1.42
N TYR A 205 -3.75 -18.25 0.65
CA TYR A 205 -4.11 -18.70 -0.69
C TYR A 205 -5.28 -19.70 -0.70
N LYS A 206 -5.37 -20.52 0.36
CA LYS A 206 -6.49 -21.45 0.59
C LYS A 206 -7.73 -20.78 1.19
N ASN A 207 -7.56 -19.64 1.88
CA ASN A 207 -8.61 -18.92 2.62
C ASN A 207 -8.72 -17.46 2.14
N ARG A 208 -8.97 -17.28 0.83
CA ARG A 208 -8.89 -15.97 0.15
C ARG A 208 -9.88 -14.93 0.67
N GLU A 209 -10.96 -15.39 1.30
CA GLU A 209 -11.97 -14.57 1.96
C GLU A 209 -11.43 -13.82 3.19
N LEU A 210 -10.30 -14.26 3.74
CA LEU A 210 -9.60 -13.60 4.84
C LEU A 210 -8.70 -12.45 4.35
N LEU A 211 -8.60 -12.21 3.05
CA LEU A 211 -7.87 -11.06 2.53
C LEU A 211 -8.75 -9.80 2.59
N PRO A 212 -8.20 -8.64 3.00
CA PRO A 212 -8.90 -7.37 2.89
C PRO A 212 -9.43 -7.14 1.48
N LYS A 213 -10.66 -6.62 1.39
CA LYS A 213 -11.32 -6.30 0.11
C LYS A 213 -11.04 -4.89 -0.36
N THR A 214 -10.58 -4.04 0.56
CA THR A 214 -10.18 -2.67 0.28
C THR A 214 -8.66 -2.61 0.20
N ILE A 215 -8.17 -1.97 -0.84
CA ILE A 215 -6.79 -1.48 -0.94
C ILE A 215 -6.85 0.04 -0.71
N LEU A 216 -5.95 0.55 0.11
CA LEU A 216 -5.91 1.98 0.42
C LEU A 216 -5.23 2.76 -0.73
N PRO A 217 -5.53 4.05 -0.91
CA PRO A 217 -5.00 4.84 -2.03
C PRO A 217 -3.46 4.90 -2.08
N TYR A 218 -2.81 4.96 -0.91
CA TYR A 218 -1.36 5.09 -0.77
C TYR A 218 -0.59 3.77 -0.83
N CYS A 219 -1.30 2.63 -0.95
CA CYS A 219 -0.69 1.32 -1.17
C CYS A 219 -0.54 1.06 -2.67
N GLU A 220 0.24 0.06 -3.04
CA GLU A 220 0.41 -0.41 -4.41
C GLU A 220 -0.88 -1.08 -4.91
N HIS A 221 -1.18 -0.89 -6.19
CA HIS A 221 -2.34 -1.53 -6.84
C HIS A 221 -1.84 -2.52 -7.89
N HIS A 222 -1.07 -3.52 -7.49
CA HIS A 222 -0.46 -4.50 -8.41
C HIS A 222 -1.48 -5.15 -9.36
N GLU A 223 -2.71 -5.43 -8.88
CA GLU A 223 -3.81 -5.94 -9.73
C GLU A 223 -4.21 -4.96 -10.85
N TYR A 224 -4.20 -3.66 -10.57
CA TYR A 224 -4.59 -2.63 -11.54
C TYR A 224 -3.53 -2.52 -12.65
N GLU A 225 -2.26 -2.58 -12.29
CA GLU A 225 -1.16 -2.55 -13.26
C GLU A 225 -1.20 -3.74 -14.22
N GLN A 226 -1.51 -4.93 -13.70
CA GLN A 226 -1.64 -6.12 -14.54
C GLN A 226 -2.79 -6.00 -15.52
N LYS A 227 -3.97 -5.59 -15.04
CA LYS A 227 -5.14 -5.36 -15.90
C LYS A 227 -4.83 -4.37 -17.01
N LEU A 228 -4.10 -3.29 -16.71
CA LEU A 228 -3.65 -2.34 -17.73
C LEU A 228 -2.68 -2.98 -18.74
N LYS A 229 -1.71 -3.79 -18.28
CA LYS A 229 -0.79 -4.52 -19.17
C LYS A 229 -1.53 -5.47 -20.11
N PHE A 230 -2.49 -6.25 -19.60
CA PHE A 230 -3.34 -7.13 -20.42
C PHE A 230 -4.21 -6.35 -21.41
N MET A 231 -4.81 -5.23 -21.01
CA MET A 231 -5.62 -4.39 -21.90
C MET A 231 -4.80 -3.73 -23.01
N ASN A 232 -3.54 -3.38 -22.74
CA ASN A 232 -2.65 -2.79 -23.74
C ASN A 232 -2.04 -3.85 -24.68
N MET A 233 -1.82 -5.09 -24.20
CA MET A 233 -1.40 -6.20 -25.05
C MET A 233 -2.49 -6.64 -26.03
N ASN A 234 -3.77 -6.55 -25.65
CA ASN A 234 -4.91 -6.86 -26.53
C ASN A 234 -5.30 -5.74 -27.51
N LYS A 235 -4.52 -4.65 -27.56
CA LYS A 235 -4.72 -3.51 -28.47
C LYS A 235 -3.64 -3.40 -29.56
N ASN A 236 -2.67 -4.32 -29.58
CA ASN A 236 -1.66 -4.48 -30.61
C ASN A 236 -1.89 -5.79 -31.37
#